data_AF-X7YIN4-F1
#
_entry.id   AF-X7YIN4-F1
#
_cell.length_a   1.000
_cell.length_b   1.000
_cell.length_c   1.000
_cell.angle_alpha   90.00
_cell.angle_beta   90.00
_cell.angle_gamma   90.00
#
_symmetry.space_group_name_H-M   'P 1'
#
loop_
_entity.id
_entity.type
_entity.pdbx_description
1 polymer ?
#
loop_
_entity_poly.entity_id
_entity_poly.type
_entity_poly.pdbx_seq_one_letter_code
_entity_poly.pdbx_strand_id
1 'polypeptide(L)'
;MGGNNAAIVTPSADLELAVRAIVFAAAGTAGQRCTTLRRLIVHRSIADEVVARITAAYRRLPIGDPTVDGTLVGPLIGEQAYREMVKALEYARADGGEVIGGERHHIGPASAYYVAPALVRMPSQTAIVAAETFAPILYVLTYDELDEAIALNNAVPQGFLQRFSPPTSGRPSVSSTDPTAVSPTSTSAPRARRSAARSAARNRPAADENPVPTRGKPTCVAPPTPSTTRRNCRWPKAWNSADE
;
A
#
# COMPACT_ATOMS: atom_id res chain seq x y z
N MET A 1 -8.53 -7.19 -2.02
CA MET A 1 -7.21 -6.97 -2.65
C MET A 1 -6.45 -6.03 -1.75
N GLY A 2 -5.29 -6.45 -1.23
CA GLY A 2 -4.41 -5.56 -0.47
C GLY A 2 -3.21 -5.11 -1.31
N GLY A 3 -2.31 -4.34 -0.71
CA GLY A 3 -1.24 -3.62 -1.42
C GLY A 3 0.09 -3.69 -0.67
N ASN A 4 1.19 -3.90 -1.40
CA ASN A 4 2.55 -3.83 -0.87
C ASN A 4 3.24 -2.51 -1.25
N ASN A 5 2.70 -1.42 -0.72
CA ASN A 5 3.08 -0.06 -1.12
C ASN A 5 4.52 0.26 -0.68
N ALA A 6 5.25 0.92 -1.58
CA ALA A 6 6.59 1.40 -1.31
C ALA A 6 6.73 2.90 -1.58
N ALA A 7 7.73 3.50 -0.94
CA ALA A 7 8.18 4.87 -1.20
C ALA A 7 9.67 4.84 -1.50
N ILE A 8 10.10 5.64 -2.49
CA ILE A 8 11.51 5.81 -2.84
C ILE A 8 11.96 7.18 -2.34
N VAL A 9 13.07 7.23 -1.59
CA VAL A 9 13.64 8.47 -1.06
C VAL A 9 15.01 8.71 -1.67
N THR A 10 15.13 9.82 -2.38
CA THR A 10 16.36 10.25 -3.06
C THR A 10 17.22 11.16 -2.16
N PRO A 11 18.52 11.32 -2.43
CA PRO A 11 19.39 12.22 -1.66
C PRO A 11 18.99 13.69 -1.69
N SER A 12 18.24 14.12 -2.71
CA SER A 12 17.75 15.48 -2.87
C SER A 12 16.42 15.75 -2.16
N ALA A 13 15.83 14.75 -1.50
CA ALA A 13 14.56 14.90 -0.81
C ALA A 13 14.69 15.78 0.44
N ASP A 14 13.65 16.54 0.74
CA ASP A 14 13.49 17.16 2.05
C ASP A 14 13.25 16.07 3.10
N LEU A 15 14.30 15.73 3.87
CA LEU A 15 14.25 14.65 4.85
C LEU A 15 13.31 14.93 6.01
N GLU A 16 13.12 16.20 6.41
CA GLU A 16 12.18 16.57 7.46
C GLU A 16 10.76 16.21 7.04
N LEU A 17 10.37 16.64 5.84
CA LEU A 17 9.05 16.36 5.29
C LEU A 17 8.86 14.87 4.99
N ALA A 18 9.87 14.23 4.38
CA ALA A 18 9.83 12.83 4.01
C ALA A 18 9.65 11.94 5.24
N VAL A 19 10.42 12.14 6.31
CA VAL A 19 10.31 11.33 7.54
C VAL A 19 8.93 11.46 8.16
N ARG A 20 8.36 12.67 8.24
CA ARG A 20 7.01 12.88 8.79
C ARG A 20 5.95 12.13 7.97
N ALA A 21 6.04 12.23 6.64
CA ALA A 21 5.12 11.54 5.73
C ALA A 21 5.25 10.01 5.84
N ILE A 22 6.48 9.49 5.89
CA ILE A 22 6.77 8.06 6.03
C ILE A 22 6.22 7.51 7.34
N VAL A 23 6.50 8.19 8.46
CA VAL A 23 6.04 7.79 9.79
C VAL A 23 4.51 7.73 9.82
N PHE A 24 3.83 8.75 9.30
CA PHE A 24 2.38 8.76 9.23
C PHE A 24 1.82 7.64 8.34
N ALA A 25 2.41 7.43 7.16
CA ALA A 25 1.95 6.44 6.20
C ALA A 25 2.19 4.99 6.66
N ALA A 26 3.23 4.73 7.45
CA ALA A 26 3.58 3.39 7.94
C ALA A 26 2.92 3.05 9.29
N ALA A 27 2.89 3.99 10.24
CA ALA A 27 2.37 3.75 11.58
C ALA A 27 0.88 4.11 11.76
N GLY A 28 0.33 4.93 10.87
CA GLY A 28 -1.06 5.38 10.95
C GLY A 28 -2.05 4.21 11.08
N THR A 29 -2.98 4.29 12.03
CA THR A 29 -3.93 3.19 12.37
C THR A 29 -3.26 1.83 12.57
N ALA A 30 -2.08 1.83 13.18
CA ALA A 30 -1.27 0.63 13.42
C ALA A 30 -0.98 -0.17 12.12
N GLY A 31 -0.81 0.51 10.99
CA GLY A 31 -0.48 -0.12 9.71
C GLY A 31 -1.57 -1.01 9.12
N GLN A 32 -2.82 -0.87 9.58
CA GLN A 32 -3.97 -1.69 9.16
C GLN A 32 -4.79 -1.01 8.05
N ARG A 33 -4.14 -0.29 7.14
CA ARG A 33 -4.75 0.27 5.91
C ARG A 33 -4.19 -0.41 4.67
N CYS A 34 -5.00 -0.55 3.63
CA CYS A 34 -4.56 -1.06 2.33
C CYS A 34 -3.51 -0.15 1.65
N THR A 35 -3.49 1.13 1.99
CA THR A 35 -2.53 2.14 1.49
C THR A 35 -1.34 2.36 2.42
N THR A 36 -1.20 1.56 3.48
CA THR A 36 -0.07 1.65 4.42
C THR A 36 1.24 1.50 3.67
N LEU A 37 2.22 2.35 4.01
CA LEU A 37 3.57 2.23 3.51
C LEU A 37 4.28 1.07 4.21
N ARG A 38 4.70 0.07 3.44
CA ARG A 38 5.27 -1.19 3.95
C ARG A 38 6.75 -1.33 3.64
N ARG A 39 7.17 -0.79 2.50
CA ARG A 39 8.56 -0.80 2.04
C ARG A 39 9.05 0.63 1.85
N LEU A 40 10.23 0.91 2.37
CA LEU A 40 10.93 2.16 2.17
C LEU A 40 12.23 1.85 1.43
N ILE A 41 12.39 2.39 0.24
CA ILE A 41 13.57 2.20 -0.61
C ILE A 41 14.36 3.50 -0.56
N VAL A 42 15.49 3.50 0.14
CA VAL A 42 16.27 4.71 0.44
C VAL A 42 17.63 4.66 -0.23
N HIS A 43 18.08 5.78 -0.77
CA HIS A 43 19.43 5.83 -1.32
C HIS A 43 20.48 5.58 -0.24
N ARG A 44 21.49 4.75 -0.52
CA ARG A 44 22.51 4.30 0.44
C ARG A 44 23.14 5.45 1.22
N SER A 45 23.41 6.59 0.57
CA SER A 45 24.07 7.76 1.19
C SER A 45 23.29 8.42 2.33
N ILE A 46 21.97 8.24 2.40
CA ILE A 46 21.08 8.86 3.41
C ILE A 46 20.34 7.82 4.27
N ALA A 47 20.57 6.53 4.03
CA ALA A 47 19.81 5.45 4.65
C ALA A 47 19.91 5.47 6.19
N ASP A 48 21.12 5.59 6.74
CA ASP A 48 21.33 5.58 8.19
C ASP A 48 20.68 6.79 8.87
N GLU A 49 20.74 7.97 8.26
CA GLU A 49 20.10 9.17 8.77
C GLU A 49 18.57 9.04 8.78
N VAL A 50 17.98 8.55 7.69
CA VAL A 50 16.54 8.33 7.59
C VAL A 50 16.06 7.30 8.60
N VAL A 51 16.77 6.18 8.75
CA VAL A 51 16.46 5.14 9.74
C VAL A 51 16.52 5.68 11.16
N ALA A 52 17.55 6.46 11.50
CA ALA A 52 17.69 7.07 12.82
C ALA A 52 16.54 8.04 13.12
N ARG A 53 16.19 8.91 12.17
CA ARG A 53 15.09 9.89 12.32
C ARG A 53 13.73 9.20 12.46
N ILE A 54 13.44 8.18 11.65
CA ILE A 54 12.17 7.42 11.75
C ILE A 54 12.11 6.69 13.09
N THR A 55 13.19 6.03 13.51
CA THR A 55 13.25 5.33 14.80
C THR A 55 12.99 6.29 15.97
N ALA A 56 13.60 7.48 15.94
CA ALA A 56 13.38 8.51 16.95
C ALA A 56 11.92 9.00 16.95
N ALA A 57 11.30 9.15 15.78
CA ALA A 57 9.89 9.52 15.67
C ALA A 57 8.96 8.42 16.22
N TYR A 58 9.21 7.15 15.89
CA TYR A 58 8.41 6.01 16.38
C TYR A 58 8.40 5.92 17.91
N ARG A 59 9.53 6.18 18.56
CA ARG A 59 9.62 6.20 20.04
C ARG A 59 8.77 7.29 20.69
N ARG A 60 8.40 8.33 19.96
CA ARG A 60 7.60 9.47 20.45
C ARG A 60 6.12 9.35 20.11
N LEU A 61 5.71 8.36 19.31
CA LEU A 61 4.32 8.22 18.90
C LEU A 61 3.45 7.83 20.12
N PRO A 62 2.38 8.59 20.42
CA PRO A 62 1.43 8.22 21.46
C PRO A 62 0.61 7.01 21.01
N ILE A 63 0.83 5.89 21.70
CA ILE A 63 0.10 4.63 21.54
C ILE A 63 -0.96 4.56 22.64
N GLY A 64 -2.22 4.35 22.28
CA GLY A 64 -3.29 4.39 23.26
C GLY A 64 -4.69 4.19 22.68
N ASP A 65 -5.69 4.44 23.50
CA ASP A 65 -7.10 4.30 23.12
C ASP A 65 -7.45 5.26 21.97
N PRO A 66 -8.04 4.78 20.86
CA PRO A 66 -8.42 5.61 19.71
C PRO A 66 -9.51 6.64 20.02
N THR A 67 -10.20 6.55 21.16
CA THR A 67 -11.20 7.52 21.61
C THR A 67 -10.59 8.73 22.34
N VAL A 68 -9.31 8.64 22.72
CA VAL A 68 -8.59 9.72 23.41
C VAL A 68 -7.92 10.64 22.39
N ASP A 69 -8.18 11.94 22.54
CA ASP A 69 -7.55 12.95 21.69
C ASP A 69 -6.02 12.92 21.80
N GLY A 70 -5.35 12.99 20.65
CA GLY A 70 -3.90 12.94 20.57
C GLY A 70 -3.30 11.53 20.44
N THR A 71 -4.08 10.46 20.58
CA THR A 71 -3.63 9.10 20.22
C THR A 71 -3.37 9.01 18.71
N LEU A 72 -2.18 8.55 18.32
CA LEU A 72 -1.81 8.37 16.90
C LEU A 72 -1.79 6.91 16.47
N VAL A 73 -1.52 5.99 17.40
CA VAL A 73 -1.43 4.56 17.12
C VAL A 73 -2.38 3.81 18.06
N GLY A 74 -3.43 3.23 17.49
CA GLY A 74 -4.38 2.37 18.19
C GLY A 74 -3.91 0.91 18.29
N PRO A 75 -4.78 0.01 18.78
CA PRO A 75 -4.46 -1.41 18.87
C PRO A 75 -4.55 -2.10 17.50
N LEU A 76 -3.87 -3.24 17.38
CA LEU A 76 -4.16 -4.22 16.34
C LEU A 76 -5.57 -4.79 16.55
N ILE A 77 -6.18 -5.28 15.46
CA ILE A 77 -7.55 -5.81 15.46
C ILE A 77 -7.75 -6.97 16.45
N GLY A 78 -6.69 -7.72 16.76
CA GLY A 78 -6.74 -8.79 17.74
C GLY A 78 -5.47 -9.65 17.81
N GLU A 79 -5.57 -10.76 18.54
CA GLU A 79 -4.44 -11.64 18.82
C GLU A 79 -3.80 -12.23 17.57
N GLN A 80 -4.63 -12.63 16.60
CA GLN A 80 -4.14 -13.24 15.37
C GLN A 80 -3.22 -12.28 14.60
N ALA A 81 -3.62 -11.00 14.47
CA ALA A 81 -2.79 -9.98 13.83
C ALA A 81 -1.48 -9.73 14.59
N TYR A 82 -1.53 -9.76 15.92
CA TYR A 82 -0.32 -9.66 16.75
C TYR A 82 0.63 -10.85 16.51
N ARG A 83 0.10 -12.08 16.49
CA ARG A 83 0.91 -13.29 16.23
C ARG A 83 1.51 -13.27 14.83
N GLU A 84 0.79 -12.77 13.83
CA GLU A 84 1.29 -12.58 12.47
C GLU A 84 2.41 -11.55 12.40
N MET A 85 2.26 -10.43 13.11
CA MET A 85 3.32 -9.42 13.25
C MET A 85 4.58 -10.02 13.86
N VAL A 86 4.46 -10.75 14.97
CA VAL A 86 5.61 -11.39 15.65
C VAL A 86 6.32 -12.35 14.71
N LYS A 87 5.58 -13.24 14.04
CA LYS A 87 6.15 -14.18 13.05
C LYS A 87 6.85 -13.44 11.91
N ALA A 88 6.28 -12.36 11.39
CA ALA A 88 6.90 -11.57 10.33
C ALA A 88 8.25 -10.99 10.77
N LEU A 89 8.34 -10.47 12.01
CA LEU A 89 9.59 -9.96 12.57
C LEU A 89 10.62 -11.08 12.81
N GLU A 90 10.18 -12.28 13.22
CA GLU A 90 11.05 -13.45 13.35
C GLU A 90 11.63 -13.89 12.00
N TYR A 91 10.80 -14.00 10.96
CA TYR A 91 11.27 -14.32 9.60
C TYR A 91 12.22 -13.26 9.08
N ALA A 92 11.92 -11.98 9.31
CA ALA A 92 12.80 -10.90 8.87
C ALA A 92 14.18 -10.96 9.56
N ARG A 93 14.25 -11.32 10.85
CA ARG A 93 15.53 -11.58 11.54
C ARG A 93 16.26 -12.79 10.96
N ALA A 94 15.54 -13.87 10.67
CA ALA A 94 16.12 -15.08 10.08
C ALA A 94 16.71 -14.82 8.68
N ASP A 95 16.07 -13.92 7.92
CA ASP A 95 16.54 -13.44 6.61
C ASP A 95 17.72 -12.44 6.71
N GLY A 96 18.25 -12.18 7.91
CA GLY A 96 19.38 -11.27 8.15
C GLY A 96 18.99 -9.81 8.34
N GLY A 97 17.70 -9.53 8.56
CA GLY A 97 17.19 -8.20 8.82
C GLY A 97 17.46 -7.71 10.26
N GLU A 98 17.75 -6.42 10.39
CA GLU A 98 17.90 -5.73 11.67
C GLU A 98 16.55 -5.15 12.10
N VAL A 99 15.96 -5.69 13.16
CA VAL A 99 14.64 -5.26 13.66
C VAL A 99 14.78 -4.26 14.80
N ILE A 100 14.10 -3.12 14.68
CA ILE A 100 14.04 -2.03 15.65
C ILE A 100 12.58 -1.77 16.03
N GLY A 101 12.23 -1.92 17.31
CA GLY A 101 10.85 -1.75 17.79
C GLY A 101 9.99 -3.01 17.63
N GLY A 102 8.66 -2.84 17.57
CA GLY A 102 7.71 -3.96 17.50
C GLY A 102 7.27 -4.55 18.84
N GLU A 103 7.64 -3.91 19.95
CA GLU A 103 7.33 -4.34 21.32
C GLU A 103 5.82 -4.28 21.61
N ARG A 104 5.32 -5.22 22.42
CA ARG A 104 3.93 -5.21 22.90
C ARG A 104 3.80 -4.25 24.08
N HIS A 105 2.77 -3.40 24.03
CA HIS A 105 2.36 -2.56 25.15
C HIS A 105 1.13 -3.16 25.84
N HIS A 106 1.23 -3.38 27.14
CA HIS A 106 0.12 -3.84 27.98
C HIS A 106 -0.66 -2.64 28.51
N ILE A 107 -1.34 -1.94 27.59
CA ILE A 107 -2.18 -0.79 27.88
C ILE A 107 -3.65 -1.21 27.71
N GLY A 108 -4.53 -0.81 28.62
CA GLY A 108 -5.96 -1.13 28.54
C GLY A 108 -6.28 -2.61 28.80
N PRO A 109 -7.42 -3.12 28.26
CA PRO A 109 -7.87 -4.49 28.50
C PRO A 109 -6.88 -5.53 27.95
N ALA A 110 -6.81 -6.71 28.59
CA ALA A 110 -5.94 -7.80 28.14
C ALA A 110 -6.24 -8.31 26.71
N SER A 111 -7.47 -8.09 26.24
CA SER A 111 -7.92 -8.41 24.88
C SER A 111 -7.45 -7.39 23.81
N ALA A 112 -6.89 -6.26 24.22
CA ALA A 112 -6.33 -5.26 23.30
C ALA A 112 -4.85 -5.54 23.02
N TYR A 113 -4.45 -5.31 21.77
CA TYR A 113 -3.11 -5.62 21.28
C TYR A 113 -2.42 -4.34 20.80
N TYR A 114 -1.93 -3.55 21.74
CA TYR A 114 -1.12 -2.37 21.45
C TYR A 114 0.32 -2.79 21.17
N VAL A 115 0.90 -2.24 20.10
CA VAL A 115 2.27 -2.53 19.69
C VAL A 115 2.97 -1.24 19.28
N ALA A 116 4.26 -1.15 19.59
CA ALA A 116 5.10 -0.13 19.00
C ALA A 116 5.31 -0.43 17.51
N PRO A 117 5.32 0.59 16.63
CA PRO A 117 5.75 0.40 15.25
C PRO A 117 7.14 -0.22 15.18
N ALA A 118 7.34 -1.09 14.19
CA ALA A 118 8.62 -1.74 13.92
C ALA A 118 9.23 -1.18 12.63
N LEU A 119 10.54 -0.96 12.66
CA LEU A 119 11.34 -0.69 11.48
C LEU A 119 12.32 -1.86 11.31
N VAL A 120 12.42 -2.38 10.09
CA VAL A 120 13.30 -3.51 9.80
C VAL A 120 14.22 -3.17 8.64
N ARG A 121 15.53 -3.08 8.87
CA ARG A 121 16.51 -2.90 7.79
C ARG A 121 16.82 -4.26 7.18
N MET A 122 16.51 -4.45 5.91
CA MET A 122 16.67 -5.72 5.21
C MET A 122 17.85 -5.67 4.25
N PRO A 123 18.66 -6.73 4.14
CA PRO A 123 19.77 -6.78 3.18
C PRO A 123 19.29 -6.92 1.73
N SER A 124 18.09 -7.46 1.51
CA SER A 124 17.50 -7.65 0.18
C SER A 124 15.98 -7.80 0.25
N GLN A 125 15.30 -7.76 -0.90
CA GLN A 125 13.86 -7.98 -0.99
C GLN A 125 13.53 -9.48 -0.94
N THR A 126 13.39 -10.02 0.28
CA THR A 126 13.01 -11.42 0.51
C THR A 126 11.49 -11.64 0.46
N ALA A 127 11.06 -12.89 0.61
CA ALA A 127 9.64 -13.25 0.57
C ALA A 127 8.81 -12.53 1.63
N ILE A 128 9.36 -12.29 2.83
CA ILE A 128 8.64 -11.59 3.90
C ILE A 128 8.44 -10.10 3.56
N VAL A 129 9.38 -9.48 2.86
CA VAL A 129 9.28 -8.09 2.38
C VAL A 129 8.22 -7.95 1.29
N ALA A 130 8.08 -8.98 0.44
CA ALA A 130 7.06 -9.04 -0.60
C ALA A 130 5.65 -9.41 -0.07
N ALA A 131 5.58 -10.05 1.10
CA ALA A 131 4.35 -10.46 1.74
C ALA A 131 3.63 -9.30 2.44
N GLU A 132 2.30 -9.29 2.37
CA GLU A 132 1.48 -8.28 3.02
C GLU A 132 1.14 -8.69 4.46
N THR A 133 1.53 -7.89 5.46
CA THR A 133 1.25 -8.14 6.88
C THR A 133 0.53 -6.95 7.51
N PHE A 134 -0.75 -7.05 7.87
CA PHE A 134 -1.56 -5.93 8.40
C PHE A 134 -1.16 -5.54 9.84
N ALA A 135 0.02 -4.94 9.97
CA ALA A 135 0.65 -4.51 11.21
C ALA A 135 1.60 -3.32 10.92
N PRO A 136 2.02 -2.53 11.93
CA PRO A 136 2.86 -1.36 11.74
C PRO A 136 4.34 -1.78 11.59
N ILE A 137 4.66 -2.49 10.51
CA ILE A 137 6.03 -2.89 10.14
C ILE A 137 6.45 -2.13 8.88
N LEU A 138 7.58 -1.44 8.95
CA LEU A 138 8.23 -0.79 7.81
C LEU A 138 9.56 -1.47 7.48
N TYR A 139 9.65 -2.10 6.30
CA TYR A 139 10.89 -2.66 5.80
C TYR A 139 11.69 -1.58 5.06
N VAL A 140 12.97 -1.45 5.38
CA VAL A 140 13.89 -0.50 4.73
C VAL A 140 14.87 -1.28 3.86
N LEU A 141 14.92 -0.92 2.59
CA LEU A 141 15.84 -1.42 1.58
C LEU A 141 16.70 -0.25 1.08
N THR A 142 17.94 -0.54 0.73
CA THR A 142 18.86 0.46 0.16
C THR A 142 19.05 0.26 -1.33
N TYR A 143 19.30 1.35 -2.06
CA TYR A 143 19.67 1.33 -3.48
C TYR A 143 20.82 2.32 -3.74
N ASP A 144 21.51 2.15 -4.86
CA ASP A 144 22.53 3.10 -5.33
C ASP A 144 22.04 3.87 -6.56
N GLU A 145 21.50 3.18 -7.56
CA GLU A 145 20.97 3.84 -8.77
C GLU A 145 19.44 3.83 -8.81
N LEU A 146 18.84 4.91 -9.34
CA LEU A 146 17.38 5.07 -9.33
C LEU A 146 16.64 3.94 -10.06
N ASP A 147 17.23 3.38 -11.12
CA ASP A 147 16.65 2.26 -11.86
C ASP A 147 16.51 1.00 -10.99
N GLU A 148 17.44 0.77 -10.05
CA GLU A 148 17.36 -0.33 -9.08
C GLU A 148 16.18 -0.11 -8.13
N ALA A 149 15.98 1.12 -7.66
CA ALA A 149 14.86 1.46 -6.79
C ALA A 149 13.50 1.22 -7.48
N ILE A 150 13.40 1.58 -8.76
CA ILE A 150 12.20 1.36 -9.57
C ILE A 150 11.97 -0.16 -9.77
N ALA A 151 13.02 -0.91 -10.05
CA ALA A 151 12.94 -2.37 -10.17
C ALA A 151 12.47 -3.04 -8.87
N LEU A 152 13.06 -2.65 -7.72
CA LEU A 152 12.66 -3.13 -6.39
C LEU A 152 11.20 -2.80 -6.08
N ASN A 153 10.77 -1.56 -6.35
CA ASN A 153 9.38 -1.14 -6.16
C ASN A 153 8.40 -2.05 -6.92
N ASN A 154 8.71 -2.36 -8.18
CA ASN A 154 7.87 -3.13 -9.09
C ASN A 154 7.97 -4.66 -8.91
N ALA A 155 9.00 -5.15 -8.21
CA ALA A 155 9.22 -6.58 -7.99
C ALA A 155 8.31 -7.21 -6.91
N VAL A 156 7.05 -6.77 -6.84
CA VAL A 156 6.02 -7.34 -5.96
C VAL A 156 4.72 -7.64 -6.73
N PRO A 157 4.02 -8.75 -6.41
CA PRO A 157 2.82 -9.14 -7.14
C PRO A 157 1.60 -8.23 -6.87
N GLN A 158 1.64 -7.38 -5.84
CA GLN A 158 0.50 -6.55 -5.41
C GLN A 158 0.38 -5.22 -6.17
N GLY A 159 1.07 -5.04 -7.30
CA GLY A 159 0.70 -4.02 -8.29
C GLY A 159 -0.66 -4.37 -8.88
N PHE A 160 -1.60 -3.42 -8.88
CA PHE A 160 -3.00 -3.60 -9.29
C PHE A 160 -3.21 -4.70 -10.37
N LEU A 161 -4.03 -5.71 -10.03
CA LEU A 161 -4.38 -6.91 -10.80
C LEU A 161 -3.25 -7.91 -11.08
N GLN A 162 -2.76 -8.62 -10.06
CA GLN A 162 -2.28 -9.99 -10.24
C GLN A 162 -2.82 -10.94 -9.17
N ARG A 163 -3.47 -12.01 -9.62
CA ARG A 163 -3.97 -13.11 -8.80
C ARG A 163 -2.78 -13.98 -8.41
N PHE A 164 -2.37 -13.92 -7.15
CA PHE A 164 -1.45 -14.91 -6.58
C PHE A 164 -2.13 -16.28 -6.60
N SER A 165 -1.60 -17.22 -7.38
CA SER A 165 -1.94 -18.63 -7.30
C SER A 165 -0.82 -19.31 -6.53
N PRO A 166 -1.08 -19.93 -5.37
CA PRO A 166 -0.04 -20.62 -4.63
C PRO A 166 0.51 -21.77 -5.48
N PRO A 167 1.82 -22.11 -5.36
CA PRO A 167 2.35 -23.29 -6.00
C PRO A 167 1.62 -24.51 -5.42
N THR A 168 0.83 -25.19 -6.25
CA THR A 168 0.30 -26.51 -5.92
C THR A 168 1.48 -27.45 -5.71
N SER A 169 1.67 -27.87 -4.47
CA SER A 169 2.58 -28.94 -4.07
C SER A 169 2.41 -30.13 -5.03
N GLY A 170 3.53 -30.58 -5.61
CA GLY A 170 3.58 -31.59 -6.64
C GLY A 170 2.83 -32.87 -6.29
N ARG A 171 2.04 -33.36 -7.24
CA ARG A 171 1.73 -34.78 -7.32
C ARG A 171 2.85 -35.46 -8.10
N PRO A 172 3.46 -36.55 -7.60
CA PRO A 172 4.39 -37.32 -8.40
C PRO A 172 3.61 -38.05 -9.50
N SER A 173 3.97 -37.80 -10.76
CA SER A 173 3.52 -38.61 -11.89
C SER A 173 4.23 -39.97 -11.81
N VAL A 174 3.47 -41.03 -11.55
CA VAL A 174 3.94 -42.41 -11.64
C VAL A 174 4.29 -42.71 -13.09
N SER A 175 5.54 -43.11 -13.31
CA SER A 175 6.05 -43.69 -14.54
C SER A 175 5.52 -45.11 -14.71
N SER A 176 4.94 -45.42 -15.87
CA SER A 176 4.81 -46.79 -16.36
C SER A 176 5.34 -46.88 -17.78
N THR A 177 6.40 -47.66 -17.91
CA THR A 177 6.98 -48.25 -19.12
C THR A 177 5.94 -48.98 -19.98
N ASP A 178 5.94 -48.76 -21.30
CA ASP A 178 6.46 -49.75 -22.26
C ASP A 178 6.45 -49.23 -23.73
N PRO A 179 7.34 -49.74 -24.60
CA PRO A 179 7.52 -49.28 -25.97
C PRO A 179 6.84 -50.21 -26.98
N THR A 180 6.08 -49.68 -27.94
CA THR A 180 5.81 -50.38 -29.21
C THR A 180 5.48 -49.41 -30.35
N ALA A 181 6.42 -49.35 -31.29
CA ALA A 181 6.28 -49.45 -32.74
C ALA A 181 5.27 -48.59 -33.56
N VAL A 182 5.80 -48.22 -34.74
CA VAL A 182 5.14 -47.96 -36.04
C VAL A 182 4.88 -46.49 -36.42
N SER A 183 5.76 -45.96 -37.28
CA SER A 183 5.43 -44.93 -38.29
C SER A 183 4.61 -45.56 -39.43
N PRO A 184 3.75 -44.77 -40.12
CA PRO A 184 4.09 -44.51 -41.51
C PRO A 184 3.82 -43.08 -42.00
N THR A 185 4.52 -42.80 -43.08
CA THR A 185 4.64 -41.62 -43.93
C THR A 185 3.35 -41.21 -44.66
N SER A 186 3.19 -39.90 -44.92
CA SER A 186 2.95 -39.28 -46.26
C SER A 186 2.08 -38.00 -46.17
N THR A 187 2.63 -36.86 -46.62
CA THR A 187 2.25 -36.14 -47.86
C THR A 187 0.95 -35.34 -47.71
N SER A 188 0.93 -34.00 -47.66
CA SER A 188 1.24 -33.07 -48.75
C SER A 188 1.10 -31.60 -48.28
N ALA A 189 1.84 -30.73 -48.97
CA ALA A 189 2.04 -29.28 -48.78
C ALA A 189 0.83 -28.42 -49.30
N PRO A 190 0.95 -27.09 -49.56
CA PRO A 190 1.37 -25.95 -48.74
C PRO A 190 0.43 -24.69 -48.83
N ARG A 191 0.82 -23.64 -48.09
CA ARG A 191 0.65 -22.17 -48.32
C ARG A 191 -0.75 -21.53 -48.28
N ALA A 192 -0.90 -20.61 -47.33
CA ALA A 192 -1.39 -19.25 -47.65
C ALA A 192 -0.76 -18.19 -46.72
N ARG A 193 -0.52 -17.03 -47.32
CA ARG A 193 0.17 -15.84 -46.81
C ARG A 193 -0.85 -14.79 -46.36
N ARG A 194 -0.40 -13.94 -45.43
CA ARG A 194 -0.73 -12.50 -45.24
C ARG A 194 -2.16 -12.10 -44.82
N SER A 195 -2.23 -11.34 -43.71
CA SER A 195 -2.64 -9.92 -43.67
C SER A 195 -2.77 -9.51 -42.19
N ALA A 196 -1.97 -8.54 -41.72
CA ALA A 196 -2.25 -7.11 -41.68
C ALA A 196 -3.35 -6.71 -40.68
N ALA A 197 -2.96 -5.86 -39.75
CA ALA A 197 -3.77 -5.24 -38.72
C ALA A 197 -5.03 -4.55 -39.26
N ARG A 198 -6.13 -4.68 -38.52
CA ARG A 198 -7.16 -3.64 -38.27
C ARG A 198 -8.18 -4.20 -37.27
N SER A 199 -8.28 -3.59 -36.09
CA SER A 199 -9.53 -3.01 -35.59
C SER A 199 -9.28 -2.40 -34.22
N ALA A 200 -8.96 -1.10 -34.22
CA ALA A 200 -9.21 -0.26 -33.06
C ALA A 200 -10.74 -0.08 -32.95
N ALA A 201 -11.39 -1.04 -32.30
CA ALA A 201 -12.77 -0.91 -31.87
C ALA A 201 -12.78 -0.50 -30.39
N ARG A 202 -13.25 0.72 -30.16
CA ARG A 202 -13.57 1.30 -28.86
C ARG A 202 -14.45 0.33 -28.05
N ASN A 203 -14.01 -0.07 -26.86
CA ASN A 203 -14.91 -0.61 -25.85
C ASN A 203 -14.78 0.21 -24.56
N ARG A 204 -15.84 0.99 -24.28
CA ARG A 204 -16.16 1.52 -22.96
C ARG A 204 -16.34 0.35 -21.98
N PRO A 205 -15.91 0.44 -20.71
CA PRO A 205 -16.30 -0.55 -19.72
C PRO A 205 -17.80 -0.44 -19.43
N ALA A 206 -18.46 -1.59 -19.45
CA ALA A 206 -19.86 -1.77 -19.10
C ALA A 206 -20.06 -1.47 -17.61
N ALA A 207 -20.89 -0.45 -17.34
CA ALA A 207 -21.62 -0.38 -16.09
C ALA A 207 -23.03 -0.92 -16.37
N ASP A 208 -23.48 -1.74 -15.42
CA ASP A 208 -24.88 -2.00 -15.06
C ASP A 208 -25.58 -3.21 -15.69
N GLU A 209 -25.65 -4.31 -14.94
CA GLU A 209 -26.83 -5.21 -14.89
C GLU A 209 -26.94 -5.87 -13.50
N ASN A 210 -27.50 -5.16 -12.52
CA ASN A 210 -28.31 -5.77 -11.44
C ASN A 210 -29.04 -4.67 -10.63
N PRO A 211 -30.31 -4.33 -10.95
CA PRO A 211 -31.02 -3.29 -10.22
C PRO A 211 -31.60 -3.85 -8.91
N VAL A 212 -30.98 -3.48 -7.79
CA VAL A 212 -31.63 -3.55 -6.46
C VAL A 212 -32.59 -2.36 -6.34
N PRO A 213 -33.86 -2.54 -5.92
CA PRO A 213 -34.79 -1.42 -5.82
C PRO A 213 -34.43 -0.54 -4.62
N THR A 214 -33.91 0.66 -4.89
CA THR A 214 -33.69 1.68 -3.86
C THR A 214 -34.99 2.46 -3.60
N ARG A 215 -35.37 2.60 -2.33
CA ARG A 215 -36.46 3.50 -1.91
C ARG A 215 -36.05 4.94 -2.22
N GLY A 216 -36.80 5.60 -3.09
CA GLY A 216 -36.56 6.99 -3.49
C GLY A 216 -36.65 7.98 -2.31
N LYS A 217 -35.74 8.96 -2.28
CA LYS A 217 -35.89 10.19 -1.50
C LYS A 217 -36.72 11.20 -2.30
N PRO A 218 -37.67 11.93 -1.69
CA PRO A 218 -38.37 13.00 -2.39
C PRO A 218 -37.43 14.20 -2.59
N THR A 219 -37.26 14.63 -3.84
CA THR A 219 -36.63 15.90 -4.19
C THR A 219 -37.61 17.04 -3.98
N CYS A 220 -37.32 17.95 -3.06
CA CYS A 220 -38.07 19.20 -2.91
C CYS A 220 -37.70 20.15 -4.05
N VAL A 221 -38.66 20.48 -4.92
CA VAL A 221 -38.56 21.59 -5.87
C VAL A 221 -39.29 22.78 -5.25
N ALA A 222 -38.56 23.87 -4.96
CA ALA A 222 -39.16 25.12 -4.54
C ALA A 222 -39.65 25.92 -5.77
N PRO A 223 -40.83 26.57 -5.72
CA PRO A 223 -41.32 27.41 -6.81
C PRO A 223 -40.53 28.74 -6.88
N PRO A 224 -40.39 29.35 -8.07
CA PRO A 224 -39.62 30.58 -8.25
C PRO A 224 -40.34 31.81 -7.67
N THR A 225 -39.65 32.57 -6.83
CA THR A 225 -40.09 33.89 -6.33
C THR A 225 -39.77 35.00 -7.36
N PRO A 226 -40.69 35.95 -7.62
CA PRO A 226 -40.44 37.04 -8.57
C PRO A 226 -39.53 38.13 -7.96
N SER A 227 -38.56 38.58 -8.76
CA SER A 227 -37.63 39.65 -8.41
C SER A 227 -38.33 41.02 -8.44
N THR A 228 -38.27 41.77 -7.35
CA THR A 228 -38.52 43.22 -7.33
C THR A 228 -37.22 43.95 -7.03
N THR A 229 -36.72 44.64 -8.06
CA THR A 229 -35.50 45.45 -8.06
C THR A 229 -35.62 46.66 -7.12
N ARG A 230 -34.56 47.01 -6.39
CA ARG A 230 -34.08 48.40 -6.37
C ARG A 230 -32.55 48.48 -6.26
N ARG A 231 -32.01 49.24 -7.22
CA ARG A 231 -30.60 49.64 -7.39
C ARG A 231 -30.15 50.46 -6.18
N ASN A 232 -28.97 50.17 -5.66
CA ASN A 232 -27.89 51.15 -5.39
C ASN A 232 -26.76 50.48 -4.59
N CYS A 233 -25.77 49.93 -5.28
CA CYS A 233 -24.45 49.70 -4.67
C CYS A 233 -23.60 50.95 -4.94
N ARG A 234 -23.62 51.89 -4.00
CA ARG A 234 -22.64 52.97 -3.91
C ARG A 234 -21.49 52.42 -3.05
N TRP A 235 -20.32 52.24 -3.64
CA TRP A 235 -19.09 51.94 -2.91
C TRP A 235 -18.63 53.19 -2.14
N PRO A 236 -18.13 53.04 -0.91
CA PRO A 236 -17.11 53.95 -0.40
C PRO A 236 -15.79 53.21 -0.14
N LYS A 237 -14.72 53.80 -0.69
CA LYS A 237 -13.34 53.67 -0.21
C LYS A 237 -13.13 54.62 0.98
N ALA A 238 -12.37 54.20 1.98
CA ALA A 238 -11.45 55.03 2.80
C ALA A 238 -10.68 54.07 3.74
N TRP A 239 -9.34 54.01 3.80
CA TRP A 239 -8.34 55.00 4.24
C TRP A 239 -8.42 55.37 5.74
N ASN A 240 -7.39 54.91 6.46
CA ASN A 240 -6.56 55.56 7.48
C ASN A 240 -7.06 55.88 8.91
N SER A 241 -6.28 55.32 9.85
CA SER A 241 -5.58 55.96 10.99
C SER A 241 -6.28 56.19 12.35
N ALA A 242 -5.55 55.72 13.37
CA ALA A 242 -5.16 56.38 14.64
C ALA A 242 -6.16 56.47 15.82
N ASP A 243 -5.59 56.20 17.01
CA ASP A 243 -5.92 56.62 18.38
C ASP A 243 -7.35 56.27 18.89
N GLU A 244 -7.58 55.62 20.03
CA GLU A 244 -7.05 55.80 21.40
C GLU A 244 -7.26 54.52 22.24
#